data_AF-A0A1H3UJC7-F1
#
_entry.id   AF-A0A1H3UJC7-F1
#
_cell.length_a   1.000
_cell.length_b   1.000
_cell.length_c   1.000
_cell.angle_alpha   90.00
_cell.angle_beta   90.00
_cell.angle_gamma   90.00
#
_symmetry.space_group_name_H-M   'P 1'
#
loop_
_entity.id
_entity.type
_entity.pdbx_description
1 polymer ?
#
loop_
_entity_poly.entity_id
_entity_poly.type
_entity_poly.pdbx_seq_one_letter_code
_entity_poly.pdbx_strand_id
1 'polypeptide(L)'
;MEPTSTREQVVRLVLAAVREPGASFPGGADDAEIADLREAVGVPLPPELEEWLQVCKGDVIGPGGLYGVRQPGGATSIASMLELFPGWRERGWLPVAGDGNGDYYVLLTAGELAGQVGFVDQCDYDVLDHVVAGDLWTLVRNLLLADAGRA
;
A
#
# COMPACT_ATOMS: atom_id res chain seq x y z
N MET A 1 11.01 -27.76 8.83
CA MET A 1 10.07 -26.65 9.05
C MET A 1 10.28 -25.75 7.86
N GLU A 2 9.39 -25.83 6.86
CA GLU A 2 9.51 -25.07 5.61
C GLU A 2 9.57 -23.57 5.92
N PRO A 3 10.39 -22.78 5.21
CA PRO A 3 10.39 -21.33 5.38
C PRO A 3 8.98 -20.80 5.05
N THR A 4 8.36 -20.10 6.00
CA THR A 4 7.06 -19.43 5.78
C THR A 4 7.25 -18.36 4.69
N SER A 5 6.40 -18.34 3.67
CA SER A 5 6.51 -17.38 2.57
C SER A 5 6.39 -15.93 3.07
N THR A 6 6.99 -14.95 2.38
CA THR A 6 6.88 -13.52 2.74
C THR A 6 5.41 -13.10 2.91
N ARG A 7 4.53 -13.57 2.03
CA ARG A 7 3.09 -13.32 2.09
C ARG A 7 2.45 -13.81 3.39
N GLU A 8 2.68 -15.07 3.76
CA GLU A 8 2.13 -15.63 5.00
C GLU A 8 2.64 -14.91 6.24
N GLN A 9 3.90 -14.44 6.22
CA GLN A 9 4.44 -13.61 7.29
C GLN A 9 3.72 -12.26 7.36
N VAL A 10 3.51 -11.59 6.23
CA VAL A 10 2.76 -10.32 6.17
C VAL A 10 1.35 -10.48 6.71
N VAL A 11 0.61 -11.52 6.30
CA VAL A 11 -0.75 -11.77 6.80
C VAL A 11 -0.75 -11.90 8.32
N ARG A 12 0.22 -12.63 8.90
CA ARG A 12 0.34 -12.75 10.37
C ARG A 12 0.65 -11.41 11.03
N LEU A 13 1.53 -10.61 10.44
CA LEU A 13 1.88 -9.28 10.96
C LEU A 13 0.66 -8.34 10.93
N VAL A 14 -0.11 -8.32 9.84
CA VAL A 14 -1.33 -7.50 9.73
C VAL A 14 -2.36 -7.88 10.79
N LEU A 15 -2.58 -9.18 11.00
CA LEU A 15 -3.52 -9.67 12.03
C LEU A 15 -3.04 -9.37 13.46
N ALA A 16 -1.73 -9.27 13.67
CA ALA A 16 -1.12 -8.96 14.96
C ALA A 16 -0.88 -7.46 15.19
N ALA A 17 -1.03 -6.62 14.16
CA ALA A 17 -0.74 -5.20 14.23
C ALA A 17 -1.62 -4.49 15.27
N VAL A 18 -1.00 -3.60 16.04
CA VAL A 18 -1.70 -2.77 17.02
C VAL A 18 -2.61 -1.80 16.27
N ARG A 19 -3.83 -1.62 16.78
CA ARG A 19 -4.82 -0.69 16.24
C ARG A 19 -5.34 0.20 17.35
N GLU A 20 -5.99 1.30 16.97
CA GLU A 20 -6.67 2.16 17.93
C GLU A 20 -7.67 1.36 18.79
N PRO A 21 -7.84 1.72 20.07
CA PRO A 21 -8.80 1.04 20.93
C PRO A 21 -10.21 1.02 20.31
N GLY A 22 -10.75 -0.18 20.09
CA GLY A 22 -12.08 -0.38 19.48
C GLY A 22 -12.08 -0.43 17.95
N ALA A 23 -10.97 -0.15 17.28
CA ALA A 23 -10.84 -0.41 15.86
C ALA A 23 -10.74 -1.92 15.62
N SER A 24 -11.51 -2.40 14.63
CA SER A 24 -11.44 -3.78 14.17
C SER A 24 -10.67 -3.86 12.87
N PHE A 25 -10.03 -5.00 12.62
CA PHE A 25 -9.42 -5.27 11.34
C PHE A 25 -10.48 -5.23 10.23
N PRO A 26 -10.35 -4.35 9.22
CA PRO A 26 -11.39 -4.17 8.20
C PRO A 26 -11.54 -5.38 7.27
N GLY A 27 -10.60 -6.34 7.31
CA GLY A 27 -10.56 -7.48 6.42
C GLY A 27 -9.93 -7.15 5.06
N GLY A 28 -10.12 -8.07 4.13
CA GLY A 28 -9.79 -7.89 2.72
C GLY A 28 -10.87 -7.17 1.95
N ALA A 29 -10.49 -6.67 0.77
CA ALA A 29 -11.39 -6.17 -0.24
C ALA A 29 -12.08 -7.35 -0.94
N ASP A 30 -13.38 -7.25 -1.15
CA ASP A 30 -14.10 -8.18 -2.01
C ASP A 30 -13.94 -7.83 -3.51
N ASP A 31 -14.44 -8.69 -4.39
CA ASP A 31 -14.32 -8.51 -5.84
C ASP A 31 -15.00 -7.23 -6.34
N ALA A 32 -16.08 -6.79 -5.69
CA ALA A 32 -16.79 -5.57 -6.05
C ALA A 32 -15.97 -4.34 -5.65
N GLU A 33 -15.43 -4.32 -4.43
CA GLU A 33 -14.54 -3.25 -3.96
C GLU A 33 -13.29 -3.11 -4.84
N ILE A 34 -12.72 -4.23 -5.32
CA ILE A 34 -11.57 -4.23 -6.25
C ILE A 34 -11.99 -3.71 -7.62
N ALA A 35 -13.16 -4.12 -8.12
CA ALA A 35 -13.68 -3.63 -9.40
C ALA A 35 -13.93 -2.11 -9.37
N ASP A 36 -14.55 -1.61 -8.30
CA ASP A 36 -14.78 -0.18 -8.09
C ASP A 36 -13.45 0.59 -8.04
N LEU A 37 -12.43 0.04 -7.36
CA LEU A 37 -11.11 0.65 -7.34
C LEU A 37 -10.46 0.67 -8.73
N ARG A 38 -10.55 -0.42 -9.52
CA ARG A 38 -10.01 -0.45 -10.89
C ARG A 38 -10.64 0.66 -11.75
N GLU A 39 -11.96 0.84 -11.63
CA GLU A 39 -12.67 1.92 -12.32
C GLU A 39 -12.18 3.30 -11.88
N ALA A 40 -12.08 3.54 -10.56
CA ALA A 40 -11.66 4.83 -10.01
C ALA A 40 -10.20 5.17 -10.30
N VAL A 41 -9.32 4.17 -10.31
CA VAL A 41 -7.89 4.32 -10.60
C VAL A 41 -7.66 4.56 -12.10
N GLY A 42 -8.48 3.96 -12.97
CA GLY A 42 -8.44 4.15 -14.42
C GLY A 42 -7.25 3.48 -15.12
N VAL A 43 -6.44 2.70 -14.39
CA VAL A 43 -5.37 1.86 -14.92
C VAL A 43 -5.46 0.45 -14.36
N PRO A 44 -4.91 -0.58 -15.05
CA PRO A 44 -4.89 -1.94 -14.52
C PRO A 44 -4.17 -2.01 -13.17
N LEU A 45 -4.77 -2.69 -12.19
CA LEU A 45 -4.09 -2.99 -10.93
C LEU A 45 -3.14 -4.17 -11.15
N PRO A 46 -1.89 -4.11 -10.68
CA PRO A 46 -1.00 -5.25 -10.68
C PRO A 46 -1.59 -6.42 -9.88
N PRO A 47 -1.41 -7.68 -10.32
CA PRO A 47 -1.93 -8.84 -9.59
C PRO A 47 -1.50 -8.89 -8.12
N GLU A 48 -0.25 -8.50 -7.84
CA GLU A 48 0.28 -8.44 -6.47
C GLU A 48 -0.47 -7.44 -5.59
N LEU A 49 -0.87 -6.29 -6.15
CA LEU A 49 -1.66 -5.30 -5.44
C LEU A 49 -3.06 -5.81 -5.18
N GLU A 50 -3.69 -6.51 -6.12
CA GLU A 50 -5.01 -7.11 -5.91
C GLU A 50 -4.98 -8.18 -4.82
N GLU A 51 -3.98 -9.06 -4.84
CA GLU A 51 -3.77 -10.04 -3.77
C GLU A 51 -3.55 -9.39 -2.40
N TRP A 52 -2.81 -8.28 -2.35
CA TRP A 52 -2.65 -7.49 -1.14
C TRP A 52 -3.98 -6.91 -0.66
N LEU A 53 -4.77 -6.31 -1.54
CA LEU A 53 -6.06 -5.72 -1.19
C LEU A 53 -7.04 -6.76 -0.66
N GLN A 54 -7.01 -7.99 -1.17
CA GLN A 54 -7.77 -9.13 -0.65
C GLN A 54 -7.30 -9.60 0.74
N VAL A 55 -6.09 -9.25 1.15
CA VAL A 55 -5.62 -9.45 2.53
C VAL A 55 -6.03 -8.28 3.40
N CYS A 56 -5.78 -7.04 2.96
CA CYS A 56 -6.01 -5.82 3.72
C CYS A 56 -6.51 -4.72 2.80
N LYS A 57 -7.73 -4.25 3.03
CA LYS A 57 -8.36 -3.19 2.23
C LYS A 57 -7.96 -1.76 2.58
N GLY A 58 -6.73 -1.60 3.06
CA GLY A 58 -6.23 -0.39 3.69
C GLY A 58 -6.54 -0.37 5.19
N ASP A 59 -5.56 0.08 5.97
CA ASP A 59 -5.64 0.10 7.42
C ASP A 59 -4.62 1.12 7.98
N VAL A 60 -4.92 1.70 9.13
CA VAL A 60 -4.01 2.62 9.83
C VAL A 60 -3.05 1.80 10.68
N ILE A 61 -2.23 1.01 9.99
CA ILE A 61 -1.17 0.18 10.56
C ILE A 61 0.16 0.54 9.92
N GLY A 62 1.23 0.60 10.72
CA GLY A 62 2.49 1.18 10.30
C GLY A 62 2.51 2.71 10.36
N PRO A 63 3.68 3.33 10.09
CA PRO A 63 3.97 4.72 10.44
C PRO A 63 3.06 5.78 9.78
N GLY A 64 2.45 5.49 8.62
CA GLY A 64 1.46 6.37 7.98
C GLY A 64 0.27 5.65 7.37
N GLY A 65 0.07 4.37 7.73
CA GLY A 65 -0.98 3.53 7.18
C GLY A 65 -0.67 2.94 5.80
N LEU A 66 -1.38 1.86 5.49
CA LEU A 66 -1.36 1.20 4.19
C LEU A 66 -2.63 1.60 3.44
N TYR A 67 -2.48 2.00 2.19
CA TYR A 67 -3.61 2.43 1.35
C TYR A 67 -4.33 1.23 0.74
N GLY A 68 -5.63 1.40 0.52
CA GLY A 68 -6.47 0.37 -0.07
C GLY A 68 -7.67 0.92 -0.85
N VAL A 69 -8.74 0.14 -0.91
CA VAL A 69 -9.95 0.44 -1.70
C VAL A 69 -10.91 1.43 -1.00
N ARG A 70 -10.79 1.65 0.31
CA ARG A 70 -11.91 2.16 1.12
C ARG A 70 -12.05 3.69 1.15
N GLN A 71 -13.29 4.20 1.08
CA GLN A 71 -13.87 5.30 1.92
C GLN A 71 -15.42 5.34 1.78
N PRO A 72 -16.18 5.59 2.88
CA PRO A 72 -16.23 6.92 3.51
C PRO A 72 -16.04 6.95 5.04
N GLY A 73 -15.22 7.90 5.52
CA GLY A 73 -15.14 8.32 6.94
C GLY A 73 -13.78 8.13 7.64
N GLY A 74 -12.74 7.61 6.97
CA GLY A 74 -11.40 7.45 7.55
C GLY A 74 -10.48 6.49 6.77
N ALA A 75 -9.17 6.79 6.83
CA ALA A 75 -8.01 6.27 6.06
C ALA A 75 -7.99 6.60 4.55
N THR A 76 -6.86 7.10 4.03
CA THR A 76 -6.75 7.55 2.63
C THR A 76 -6.74 6.35 1.67
N SER A 77 -7.58 6.38 0.65
CA SER A 77 -7.64 5.34 -0.39
C SER A 77 -6.61 5.56 -1.48
N ILE A 78 -6.27 4.52 -2.25
CA ILE A 78 -5.41 4.64 -3.44
C ILE A 78 -6.01 5.66 -4.42
N ALA A 79 -7.32 5.59 -4.67
CA ALA A 79 -8.00 6.51 -5.59
C ALA A 79 -7.91 7.97 -5.12
N SER A 80 -8.16 8.23 -3.83
CA SER A 80 -8.06 9.57 -3.23
C SER A 80 -6.65 10.14 -3.30
N MET A 81 -5.62 9.31 -3.12
CA MET A 81 -4.23 9.74 -3.29
C MET A 81 -3.92 10.14 -4.73
N LEU A 82 -4.46 9.42 -5.71
CA LEU A 82 -4.29 9.77 -7.12
C LEU A 82 -5.09 11.02 -7.51
N GLU A 83 -6.16 11.38 -6.81
CA GLU A 83 -6.81 12.70 -6.97
C GLU A 83 -5.92 13.83 -6.46
N LEU A 84 -5.21 13.61 -5.35
CA LEU A 84 -4.28 14.57 -4.78
C LEU A 84 -3.03 14.76 -5.65
N PHE A 85 -2.53 13.69 -6.25
CA PHE A 85 -1.34 13.67 -7.10
C PHE A 85 -1.67 13.13 -8.51
N PRO A 86 -2.36 13.92 -9.35
CA PRO A 86 -2.89 13.44 -10.63
C PRO A 86 -1.80 12.93 -11.59
N GLY A 87 -0.59 13.52 -11.56
CA GLY A 87 0.53 13.12 -12.41
C GLY A 87 1.06 11.70 -12.14
N TRP A 88 0.74 11.11 -10.99
CA TRP A 88 1.18 9.74 -10.66
C TRP A 88 0.54 8.69 -11.56
N ARG A 89 -0.71 8.89 -11.99
CA ARG A 89 -1.38 7.97 -12.92
C ARG A 89 -0.60 7.86 -14.23
N GLU A 90 -0.22 9.00 -14.80
CA GLU A 90 0.48 9.09 -16.09
C GLU A 90 1.88 8.45 -16.02
N ARG A 91 2.50 8.45 -14.83
CA ARG A 91 3.81 7.85 -14.56
C ARG A 91 3.74 6.36 -14.24
N GLY A 92 2.54 5.79 -14.09
CA GLY A 92 2.36 4.42 -13.61
C GLY A 92 2.77 4.25 -12.16
N TRP A 93 2.46 5.22 -11.30
CA TRP A 93 2.74 5.17 -9.86
C TRP A 93 1.44 4.97 -9.11
N LEU A 94 1.29 3.83 -8.44
CA LEU A 94 0.15 3.54 -7.59
C LEU A 94 0.53 3.70 -6.12
N PRO A 95 -0.07 4.64 -5.38
CA PRO A 95 0.26 4.83 -3.97
C PRO A 95 -0.20 3.63 -3.14
N VAL A 96 0.67 3.13 -2.27
CA VAL A 96 0.41 1.94 -1.45
C VAL A 96 0.57 2.18 0.05
N ALA A 97 1.32 3.21 0.45
CA ALA A 97 1.47 3.59 1.86
C ALA A 97 1.96 5.03 2.01
N GLY A 98 1.85 5.57 3.22
CA GLY A 98 2.53 6.79 3.65
C GLY A 98 3.41 6.55 4.87
N ASP A 99 4.31 7.48 5.16
CA ASP A 99 5.14 7.46 6.38
C ASP A 99 4.49 8.21 7.57
N GLY A 100 3.40 8.95 7.31
CA GLY A 100 2.67 9.74 8.31
C GLY A 100 3.12 11.20 8.42
N ASN A 101 4.20 11.59 7.73
CA ASN A 101 4.76 12.95 7.75
C ASN A 101 4.83 13.60 6.37
N GLY A 102 4.25 12.98 5.34
CA GLY A 102 4.13 13.54 3.99
C GLY A 102 4.90 12.77 2.93
N ASP A 103 5.70 11.78 3.32
CA ASP A 103 6.40 10.92 2.37
C ASP A 103 5.53 9.72 1.99
N TYR A 104 5.69 9.26 0.76
CA TYR A 104 4.83 8.25 0.16
C TYR A 104 5.60 7.10 -0.46
N TYR A 105 4.96 5.93 -0.44
CA TYR A 105 5.42 4.75 -1.13
C TYR A 105 4.50 4.45 -2.30
N VAL A 106 5.08 4.28 -3.49
CA VAL A 106 4.35 3.99 -4.73
C VAL A 106 4.82 2.68 -5.34
N LEU A 107 3.88 1.81 -5.70
CA LEU A 107 4.11 0.65 -6.55
C LEU A 107 4.22 1.12 -8.00
N LEU A 108 5.35 0.80 -8.62
CA LEU A 108 5.65 1.17 -9.99
C LEU A 108 5.02 0.15 -10.94
N THR A 109 4.18 0.59 -11.87
CA THR A 109 3.42 -0.28 -12.79
C THR A 109 3.86 -0.16 -14.24
N ALA A 110 4.79 0.75 -14.53
CA ALA A 110 5.32 1.02 -15.87
C ALA A 110 6.85 1.18 -15.86
N GLY A 111 7.46 1.00 -17.03
CA GLY A 111 8.90 1.15 -17.23
C GLY A 111 9.75 -0.03 -16.72
N GLU A 112 11.07 0.18 -16.67
CA GLU A 112 12.04 -0.86 -16.27
C GLU A 112 11.95 -1.28 -14.80
N LEU A 113 11.34 -0.43 -13.97
CA LEU A 113 11.18 -0.65 -12.54
C LEU A 113 9.80 -1.22 -12.18
N ALA A 114 8.98 -1.60 -13.17
CA ALA A 114 7.65 -2.15 -12.92
C ALA A 114 7.70 -3.36 -11.96
N GLY A 115 6.81 -3.38 -10.97
CA GLY A 115 6.75 -4.36 -9.88
C GLY A 115 7.52 -3.94 -8.62
N GLN A 116 8.41 -2.95 -8.70
CA GLN A 116 9.14 -2.45 -7.54
C GLN A 116 8.38 -1.34 -6.82
N VAL A 117 8.75 -1.07 -5.57
CA VAL A 117 8.22 0.03 -4.79
C VAL A 117 9.25 1.14 -4.69
N GLY A 118 8.86 2.35 -5.09
CA GLY A 118 9.66 3.54 -4.90
C GLY A 118 9.15 4.47 -3.81
N PHE A 119 10.04 5.36 -3.39
CA PHE A 119 9.81 6.39 -2.38
C PHE A 119 9.67 7.76 -3.03
N VAL A 120 8.71 8.54 -2.55
CA VAL A 120 8.46 9.92 -2.98
C VAL A 120 8.58 10.80 -1.74
N ASP A 121 9.57 11.69 -1.77
CA ASP A 121 9.85 12.65 -0.70
C ASP A 121 8.91 13.86 -0.81
N GLN A 122 8.43 14.36 0.32
CA GLN A 122 7.54 15.51 0.39
C GLN A 122 8.11 16.82 -0.17
N CYS A 123 9.42 16.90 -0.39
CA CYS A 123 10.06 18.04 -1.02
C CYS A 123 9.75 18.14 -2.52
N ASP A 124 9.45 17.02 -3.20
CA ASP A 124 9.10 17.00 -4.62
C ASP A 124 8.28 15.75 -4.98
N TYR A 125 6.94 15.90 -5.00
CA TYR A 125 6.01 14.80 -5.31
C TYR A 125 6.06 14.32 -6.76
N ASP A 126 6.76 15.02 -7.66
CA ASP A 126 6.85 14.67 -9.08
C ASP A 126 8.11 13.86 -9.42
N VAL A 127 8.96 13.58 -8.43
CA VAL A 127 10.24 12.89 -8.59
C VAL A 127 10.28 11.65 -7.70
N LEU A 128 10.68 10.52 -8.29
CA LEU A 128 10.99 9.31 -7.54
C LEU A 128 12.39 9.50 -6.93
N ASP A 129 12.48 9.49 -5.61
CA ASP A 129 13.77 9.68 -4.94
C ASP A 129 14.64 8.43 -5.10
N HIS A 130 14.12 7.27 -4.67
CA HIS A 130 14.79 5.98 -4.82
C HIS A 130 13.82 4.79 -4.76
N VAL A 131 14.31 3.59 -5.08
CA VAL A 131 13.59 2.32 -4.88
C VAL A 131 13.85 1.81 -3.47
N VAL A 132 12.78 1.48 -2.73
CA VAL A 132 12.86 0.99 -1.35
C VAL A 132 12.65 -0.51 -1.21
N ALA A 133 11.95 -1.14 -2.16
CA ALA A 133 11.71 -2.58 -2.16
C ALA A 133 11.56 -3.12 -3.58
N GLY A 134 11.96 -4.38 -3.77
CA GLY A 134 11.82 -5.08 -5.06
C GLY A 134 10.38 -5.51 -5.38
N ASP A 135 9.50 -5.54 -4.38
CA ASP A 135 8.10 -5.97 -4.48
C ASP A 135 7.25 -5.40 -3.32
N LEU A 136 5.92 -5.45 -3.47
CA LEU A 136 4.98 -4.89 -2.50
C LEU A 136 5.02 -5.65 -1.17
N TRP A 137 5.08 -6.98 -1.21
CA TRP A 137 5.09 -7.80 0.02
C TRP A 137 6.32 -7.51 0.90
N THR A 138 7.47 -7.28 0.29
CA THR A 138 8.72 -6.93 0.95
C THR A 138 8.61 -5.56 1.63
N LEU A 139 8.03 -4.56 0.95
CA LEU A 139 7.73 -3.25 1.56
C LEU A 139 6.83 -3.44 2.80
N VAL A 140 5.67 -4.06 2.62
CA VAL A 140 4.67 -4.19 3.69
C VAL A 140 5.25 -4.93 4.89
N ARG A 141 6.01 -6.00 4.66
CA ARG A 141 6.71 -6.72 5.74
C ARG A 141 7.63 -5.78 6.51
N ASN A 142 8.46 -5.01 5.81
CA ASN A 142 9.44 -4.13 6.45
C ASN A 142 8.75 -3.01 7.26
N LEU A 143 7.68 -2.41 6.72
CA LEU A 143 6.90 -1.40 7.43
C LEU A 143 6.28 -1.95 8.72
N LEU A 144 5.67 -3.14 8.66
CA LEU A 144 5.04 -3.77 9.82
C LEU A 144 6.07 -4.26 10.86
N LEU A 145 7.24 -4.70 10.43
CA LEU A 145 8.33 -5.04 11.35
C LEU A 145 8.89 -3.81 12.05
N ALA A 146 9.07 -2.70 11.33
CA ALA A 146 9.53 -1.45 11.92
C ALA A 146 8.54 -0.93 12.97
N ASP A 147 7.25 -0.93 12.64
CA ASP A 147 6.16 -0.55 13.56
C ASP A 147 6.14 -1.40 14.84
N ALA A 148 6.38 -2.71 14.71
CA ALA A 148 6.47 -3.62 15.85
C ALA A 148 7.77 -3.46 16.68
N GLY A 149 8.69 -2.57 16.31
CA GLY A 149 10.01 -2.43 16.93
C GLY A 149 10.95 -3.61 16.66
N ARG A 150 10.80 -4.25 15.48
CA ARG A 150 11.49 -5.49 15.09
C ARG A 150 12.29 -5.35 13.78
N ALA A 151 12.57 -4.13 13.35
CA ALA A 151 13.41 -3.83 12.19
C ALA A 151 14.91 -3.93 12.51
#